data_AF-A0A3D1SW05-F1
#
_entry.id   AF-A0A3D1SW05-F1
#
_cell.length_a   1.000
_cell.length_b   1.000
_cell.length_c   1.000
_cell.angle_alpha   90.00
_cell.angle_beta   90.00
_cell.angle_gamma   90.00
#
_symmetry.space_group_name_H-M   'P 1'
#
loop_
_entity.id
_entity.type
_entity.pdbx_description
1 polymer ?
#
loop_
_entity_poly.entity_id
_entity_poly.type
_entity_poly.pdbx_seq_one_letter_code
_entity_poly.pdbx_strand_id
1 'polypeptide(L)'
;MAKYVLALDQGTTSSRAIVFNHDGAIVSSAQQEFPQIYPSPGLVEHDPEAIWSSQLAVAQEAMKKAGASAADIAAIGITNQRETAIVWEKATGKPVF
;
A
#
# COMPACT_ATOMS: atom_id res chain seq x y z
N MET A 1 19.91 -13.51 6.07
CA MET A 1 18.83 -14.42 5.63
C MET A 1 17.54 -13.64 5.72
N ALA A 2 16.69 -13.72 4.70
CA ALA A 2 15.38 -13.07 4.74
C ALA A 2 14.52 -13.71 5.85
N LYS A 3 13.89 -12.88 6.68
CA LYS A 3 13.19 -13.29 7.92
C LYS A 3 11.70 -13.00 7.89
N TYR A 4 11.27 -12.09 7.03
CA TYR A 4 9.94 -11.52 7.08
C TYR A 4 9.23 -11.54 5.72
N VAL A 5 7.91 -11.51 5.76
CA VAL A 5 7.05 -11.22 4.61
C VAL A 5 6.36 -9.89 4.87
N LEU A 6 6.37 -9.00 3.86
CA LEU A 6 5.66 -7.72 3.91
C LEU A 6 4.34 -7.85 3.16
N ALA A 7 3.21 -7.64 3.83
CA ALA A 7 1.91 -7.55 3.18
C ALA A 7 1.51 -6.08 3.00
N LEU A 8 1.12 -5.72 1.79
CA LEU A 8 0.56 -4.42 1.43
C LEU A 8 -0.94 -4.60 1.17
N ASP A 9 -1.76 -3.85 1.89
CA ASP A 9 -3.22 -3.90 1.81
C ASP A 9 -3.73 -2.50 1.47
N GLN A 10 -3.98 -2.28 0.18
CA GLN A 10 -4.49 -1.03 -0.34
C GLN A 10 -6.02 -1.06 -0.27
N GLY A 11 -6.60 -0.54 0.81
CA GLY A 11 -8.04 -0.49 0.99
C GLY A 11 -8.69 0.72 0.32
N THR A 12 -10.02 0.80 0.43
CA THR A 12 -10.80 1.90 -0.18
C THR A 12 -10.57 3.24 0.49
N THR A 13 -10.44 3.27 1.82
CA THR A 13 -10.29 4.51 2.59
C THR A 13 -8.91 4.68 3.22
N SER A 14 -8.09 3.62 3.23
CA SER A 14 -6.76 3.65 3.81
C SER A 14 -5.84 2.59 3.22
N SER A 15 -4.54 2.88 3.26
CA SER A 15 -3.48 1.94 2.93
C SER A 15 -2.91 1.35 4.22
N ARG A 16 -2.59 0.06 4.22
CA ARG A 16 -2.00 -0.65 5.35
C ARG A 16 -0.78 -1.45 4.89
N ALA A 17 0.20 -1.58 5.79
CA ALA A 17 1.28 -2.55 5.62
C ALA A 17 1.51 -3.32 6.92
N ILE A 18 1.80 -4.62 6.78
CA ILE A 18 2.01 -5.53 7.90
C ILE A 18 3.26 -6.37 7.63
N VAL A 19 4.16 -6.46 8.61
CA VAL A 19 5.33 -7.33 8.56
C VAL A 19 5.04 -8.60 9.36
N PHE A 20 5.18 -9.75 8.73
CA PHE A 20 5.02 -11.07 9.34
C PHE A 20 6.34 -11.81 9.48
N ASN A 21 6.52 -12.56 10.57
CA ASN A 21 7.63 -13.51 10.70
C ASN A 21 7.29 -14.88 10.05
N HIS A 22 8.24 -15.81 10.10
CA HIS A 22 8.08 -17.15 9.53
C HIS A 22 6.92 -17.97 10.15
N ASP A 23 6.53 -17.66 11.39
CA ASP A 23 5.41 -18.32 12.07
C ASP A 23 4.05 -17.69 11.73
N GLY A 24 4.04 -16.67 10.85
CA GLY A 24 2.83 -15.92 10.49
C GLY A 24 2.39 -14.92 11.56
N ALA A 25 3.22 -14.64 12.58
CA ALA A 25 2.91 -13.65 13.61
C ALA A 25 3.18 -12.23 13.10
N ILE A 26 2.31 -11.29 13.48
CA ILE A 26 2.48 -9.86 13.19
C ILE A 26 3.65 -9.32 14.02
N VAL A 27 4.68 -8.83 13.34
CA VAL A 27 5.83 -8.16 13.96
C VAL A 27 5.58 -6.66 14.09
N SER A 28 4.99 -6.06 13.05
CA SER A 28 4.63 -4.64 13.04
C SER A 28 3.53 -4.36 12.03
N SER A 29 2.85 -3.22 12.21
CA SER A 29 1.89 -2.70 11.26
C SER A 29 1.90 -1.16 11.22
N ALA A 30 1.47 -0.62 10.08
CA ALA A 30 1.20 0.80 9.88
C ALA A 30 -0.03 0.97 8.98
N GLN A 31 -0.74 2.08 9.15
CA GLN A 31 -1.95 2.39 8.39
C GLN A 31 -2.09 3.90 8.25
N GLN A 32 -2.54 4.35 7.08
CA GLN A 32 -2.77 5.76 6.78
C GLN A 32 -4.00 5.91 5.87
N GLU A 33 -4.88 6.84 6.19
CA GLU A 33 -5.98 7.24 5.31
C GLU A 33 -5.47 8.07 4.11
N PHE A 34 -6.26 8.10 3.05
CA PHE A 34 -6.05 8.97 1.90
C PHE A 34 -7.38 9.58 1.43
N PRO A 35 -7.35 10.74 0.75
CA PRO A 35 -8.57 11.48 0.40
C PRO A 35 -9.55 10.67 -0.46
N GLN A 36 -10.83 10.82 -0.17
CA GLN A 36 -11.93 10.37 -1.02
C GLN A 36 -12.42 11.57 -1.83
N ILE A 37 -12.50 11.44 -3.16
CA ILE A 37 -12.89 12.54 -4.05
C ILE A 37 -14.32 12.30 -4.53
N TYR A 38 -15.18 13.32 -4.41
CA TYR A 38 -16.59 13.26 -4.79
C TYR A 38 -16.95 14.37 -5.78
N PRO A 39 -16.69 14.20 -7.09
CA PRO A 39 -16.91 15.26 -8.08
C PRO A 39 -18.41 15.61 -8.25
N SER A 40 -19.29 14.62 -8.08
CA SER A 40 -20.74 14.80 -8.15
C SER A 40 -21.46 13.65 -7.42
N PRO A 41 -22.78 13.76 -7.14
CA PRO A 41 -23.52 12.71 -6.46
C PRO A 41 -23.43 11.35 -7.15
N GLY A 42 -22.99 10.33 -6.43
CA GLY A 42 -22.83 8.96 -6.94
C GLY A 42 -21.49 8.67 -7.61
N LEU A 43 -20.61 9.67 -7.78
CA LEU A 43 -19.24 9.47 -8.25
C LEU A 43 -18.27 9.45 -7.08
N VAL A 44 -17.36 8.47 -7.09
CA VAL A 44 -16.29 8.30 -6.12
C VAL A 44 -14.99 8.07 -6.87
N GLU A 45 -13.99 8.88 -6.57
CA GLU A 45 -12.69 8.87 -7.22
C GLU A 45 -11.57 8.89 -6.18
N HIS A 46 -10.41 8.40 -6.60
CA HIS A 46 -9.16 8.49 -5.84
C HIS A 46 -8.07 9.04 -6.74
N ASP A 47 -7.20 9.87 -6.17
CA ASP A 47 -5.95 10.25 -6.82
C ASP A 47 -4.96 9.06 -6.74
N PRO A 48 -4.50 8.50 -7.88
CA PRO A 48 -3.53 7.40 -7.89
C PRO A 48 -2.21 7.73 -7.18
N GLU A 49 -1.78 8.99 -7.18
CA GLU A 49 -0.56 9.42 -6.47
C GLU A 49 -0.77 9.45 -4.95
N ALA A 50 -1.98 9.77 -4.48
CA ALA A 50 -2.34 9.66 -3.06
C ALA A 50 -2.38 8.19 -2.61
N ILE A 51 -2.87 7.29 -3.46
CA ILE A 51 -2.80 5.84 -3.23
C ILE A 51 -1.34 5.38 -3.12
N TRP A 52 -0.52 5.73 -4.11
CA TRP A 52 0.88 5.31 -4.15
C TRP A 52 1.67 5.82 -2.95
N SER A 53 1.60 7.12 -2.67
CA SER A 53 2.34 7.75 -1.57
C SER A 53 1.91 7.21 -0.20
N SER A 54 0.61 6.99 0.03
CA SER A 54 0.12 6.40 1.29
C SER A 54 0.58 4.95 1.47
N GLN A 55 0.56 4.13 0.42
CA GLN A 55 1.00 2.73 0.50
C GLN A 55 2.52 2.62 0.73
N LEU A 56 3.31 3.49 0.09
CA LEU A 56 4.76 3.57 0.31
C LEU A 56 5.08 4.01 1.75
N ALA A 57 4.38 5.02 2.26
CA ALA A 57 4.59 5.54 3.61
C ALA A 57 4.36 4.44 4.66
N VAL A 58 3.23 3.72 4.59
CA VAL A 58 2.94 2.66 5.56
C VAL A 58 3.88 1.46 5.42
N ALA A 59 4.34 1.12 4.21
CA ALA A 59 5.35 0.07 4.02
C ALA A 59 6.67 0.42 4.71
N GLN A 60 7.16 1.65 4.52
CA GLN A 60 8.37 2.14 5.16
C GLN A 60 8.21 2.20 6.69
N GLU A 61 7.07 2.67 7.18
CA GLU A 61 6.78 2.75 8.61
C GLU A 61 6.73 1.35 9.26
N ALA A 62 6.06 0.39 8.63
CA ALA A 62 5.98 -0.98 9.14
C ALA A 62 7.37 -1.63 9.19
N MET A 63 8.18 -1.51 8.14
CA MET A 63 9.56 -2.03 8.14
C MET A 63 10.42 -1.35 9.22
N LYS A 64 10.31 -0.02 9.36
CA LYS A 64 11.04 0.74 10.38
C LYS A 64 10.67 0.28 11.80
N LYS A 65 9.37 0.08 12.08
CA LYS A 65 8.89 -0.45 13.37
C LYS A 65 9.39 -1.87 13.66
N ALA A 66 9.53 -2.70 12.63
CA ALA A 66 10.08 -4.05 12.76
C ALA A 66 11.63 -4.07 12.88
N GLY A 67 12.31 -2.94 12.68
CA GLY A 67 13.77 -2.90 12.58
C GLY A 67 14.31 -3.66 11.36
N ALA A 68 13.49 -3.82 10.32
CA ALA A 68 13.82 -4.59 9.12
C ALA A 68 14.40 -3.71 8.02
N SER A 69 15.40 -4.23 7.32
CA SER A 69 15.87 -3.69 6.05
C SER A 69 15.23 -4.42 4.87
N ALA A 70 15.40 -3.89 3.65
CA ALA A 70 14.93 -4.57 2.44
C ALA A 70 15.51 -5.99 2.28
N ALA A 71 16.74 -6.23 2.75
CA ALA A 71 17.39 -7.54 2.70
C ALA A 71 16.78 -8.58 3.68
N ASP A 72 15.97 -8.13 4.64
CA ASP A 72 15.26 -8.99 5.58
C ASP A 72 13.88 -9.43 5.05
N ILE A 73 13.39 -8.84 3.96
CA ILE A 73 12.09 -9.15 3.35
C ILE A 73 12.27 -10.26 2.30
N ALA A 74 11.65 -11.42 2.55
CA ALA A 74 11.69 -12.58 1.66
C ALA A 74 10.74 -12.43 0.47
N ALA A 75 9.58 -11.82 0.71
CA ALA A 75 8.54 -11.62 -0.29
C ALA A 75 7.64 -10.45 0.09
N ILE A 76 6.97 -9.89 -0.92
CA ILE A 76 5.92 -8.89 -0.76
C ILE A 76 4.61 -9.50 -1.25
N GLY A 77 3.59 -9.52 -0.39
CA GLY A 77 2.22 -9.83 -0.76
C GLY A 77 1.44 -8.54 -1.02
N ILE A 78 0.61 -8.51 -2.06
CA ILE A 78 -0.20 -7.35 -2.41
C ILE A 78 -1.66 -7.78 -2.44
N THR A 79 -2.50 -7.06 -1.71
CA THR A 79 -3.95 -7.07 -1.84
C THR A 79 -4.44 -5.64 -2.01
N ASN A 80 -5.55 -5.48 -2.71
CA ASN A 80 -6.07 -4.18 -3.09
C ASN A 80 -7.59 -4.19 -3.09
N GLN A 81 -8.18 -2.99 -2.98
CA GLN A 81 -9.54 -2.77 -3.40
C GLN A 81 -9.64 -3.21 -4.86
N ARG A 82 -10.54 -4.16 -5.10
CA ARG A 82 -10.83 -4.68 -6.44
C ARG A 82 -11.54 -3.59 -7.24
N GLU A 83 -11.93 -3.87 -8.48
CA GLU A 83 -12.73 -3.02 -9.37
C GLU A 83 -12.23 -1.58 -9.69
N THR A 84 -11.73 -0.79 -8.72
CA THR A 84 -11.12 0.52 -8.92
C THR A 84 -10.13 0.49 -10.09
N ALA A 85 -10.36 1.37 -11.06
CA ALA A 85 -9.62 1.40 -12.31
C ALA A 85 -8.70 2.62 -12.36
N ILE A 86 -7.48 2.41 -12.85
CA ILE A 86 -6.50 3.46 -13.13
C ILE A 86 -6.01 3.26 -14.55
N VAL A 87 -5.96 4.34 -15.33
CA VAL A 87 -5.35 4.36 -16.67
C VAL A 87 -4.19 5.34 -16.63
N TRP A 88 -3.06 4.96 -17.21
CA TRP A 88 -1.84 5.77 -17.17
C TRP A 88 -1.06 5.67 -18.49
N GLU A 89 -0.23 6.69 -18.73
CA GLU A 89 0.68 6.76 -19.86
C GLU A 89 1.89 5.84 -19.64
N LYS A 90 2.05 4.81 -20.48
CA LYS A 90 3.13 3.81 -20.35
C LYS A 90 4.54 4.43 -20.27
N ALA A 91 4.79 5.49 -21.05
CA ALA A 91 6.12 6.09 -21.14
C ALA A 91 6.49 6.95 -19.92
N THR A 92 5.49 7.50 -19.22
CA THR A 92 5.71 8.46 -18.13
C THR A 92 5.30 7.94 -16.77
N GLY A 93 4.44 6.91 -16.72
CA GLY A 93 3.80 6.43 -15.51
C GLY A 93 2.69 7.34 -14.98
N LYS A 94 2.41 8.48 -15.62
CA LYS A 94 1.44 9.46 -15.13
C LYS A 94 0.01 8.99 -15.37
N PRO A 95 -0.88 9.09 -14.37
CA PRO A 95 -2.31 8.92 -14.57
C PRO A 95 -2.85 9.86 -15.66
N VAL A 96 -3.80 9.36 -16.47
CA VAL A 96 -4.48 10.19 -17.48
C VAL A 96 -5.68 10.95 -16.91
N PHE A 97 -6.11 10.56 -15.71
CA PHE A 97 -7.21 11.10 -14.94
C PHE A 97 -6.88 10.94 -13.45
#